data_AF-A0A444UWT2-F1
#
_entry.id   AF-A0A444UWT2-F1
#
_cell.length_a   1.000
_cell.length_b   1.000
_cell.length_c   1.000
_cell.angle_alpha   90.00
_cell.angle_beta   90.00
_cell.angle_gamma   90.00
#
_symmetry.space_group_name_H-M   'P 1'
#
loop_
_entity.id
_entity.type
_entity.pdbx_description
1 polymer ?
#
loop_
_entity_poly.entity_id
_entity_poly.type
_entity_poly.pdbx_seq_one_letter_code
_entity_poly.pdbx_strand_id
1 'polypeptide(L)'
;METSIITERYTLIEVLKTWTEAQQYCREHHTDLVSIKNASENADLVKKAQGKTFWIGLFNEPWKWSHQGDSYTFHNWNTVQPNNAGGNENCVRMFKNGTWGDIGCNVLYPFFCYDGKYPGSVCSCSAQCLYPSL
;
A
#
# COMPACT_ATOMS: atom_id res chain seq x y z
N MET A 1 14.01 27.17 1.06
CA MET A 1 13.92 25.70 0.89
C MET A 1 12.45 25.40 0.63
N GLU A 2 12.12 25.09 -0.63
CA GLU A 2 10.75 24.79 -1.04
C GLU A 2 10.31 23.48 -0.39
N THR A 3 9.41 23.57 0.58
CA THR A 3 8.73 22.40 1.11
C THR A 3 7.76 21.91 0.05
N SER A 4 8.12 20.82 -0.64
CA SER A 4 7.17 20.09 -1.49
C SER A 4 6.04 19.59 -0.61
N ILE A 5 4.87 20.21 -0.75
CA ILE A 5 3.62 19.73 -0.16
C ILE A 5 3.25 18.48 -0.95
N ILE A 6 3.42 17.29 -0.37
CA ILE A 6 2.89 16.07 -0.98
C ILE A 6 1.37 16.14 -0.84
N THR A 7 0.70 16.59 -1.89
CA THR A 7 -0.77 16.70 -1.97
C THR A 7 -1.42 15.40 -2.44
N GLU A 8 -0.65 14.49 -3.04
CA GLU A 8 -1.15 13.21 -3.54
C GLU A 8 -0.81 12.08 -2.58
N ARG A 9 -1.84 11.47 -1.99
CA ARG A 9 -1.70 10.38 -1.02
C ARG A 9 -1.40 9.01 -1.67
N TYR A 10 -1.78 8.86 -2.93
CA TYR A 10 -1.65 7.64 -3.71
C TYR A 10 -1.07 7.96 -5.09
N THR A 11 0.09 7.39 -5.40
CA THR A 11 0.77 7.58 -6.70
C THR A 11 0.77 6.27 -7.47
N LEU A 12 0.24 6.29 -8.70
CA LEU A 12 0.29 5.15 -9.61
C LEU A 12 1.67 5.06 -10.24
N ILE A 13 2.35 3.93 -10.05
CA ILE A 13 3.59 3.59 -10.74
C ILE A 13 3.25 2.61 -11.86
N GLU A 14 3.43 3.04 -13.11
CA GLU A 14 3.04 2.26 -14.30
C GLU A 14 4.04 1.18 -14.68
N VAL A 15 5.22 1.16 -14.05
CA VAL A 15 6.24 0.13 -14.26
C VAL A 15 5.75 -1.20 -13.70
N LEU A 16 5.82 -2.26 -14.51
CA LEU A 16 5.42 -3.60 -14.09
C LEU A 16 6.50 -4.23 -13.20
N LYS A 17 6.13 -4.64 -11.99
CA LYS A 17 7.02 -5.25 -11.00
C LYS A 17 6.35 -6.43 -10.31
N THR A 18 7.15 -7.36 -9.79
CA THR A 18 6.67 -8.34 -8.82
C THR A 18 6.19 -7.62 -7.55
N TRP A 19 5.40 -8.28 -6.71
CA TRP A 19 4.89 -7.64 -5.50
C TRP A 19 6.03 -7.17 -4.58
N THR A 20 7.09 -7.98 -4.43
CA THR A 20 8.26 -7.63 -3.60
C THR A 20 9.03 -6.44 -4.17
N GLU A 21 9.28 -6.42 -5.48
CA GLU A 21 9.95 -5.28 -6.13
C GLU A 21 9.11 -4.00 -6.08
N ALA A 22 7.79 -4.12 -6.20
CA ALA A 22 6.86 -3.00 -6.07
C ALA A 22 6.87 -2.42 -4.65
N GLN A 23 6.85 -3.28 -3.61
CA GLN A 23 6.99 -2.86 -2.22
C GLN A 23 8.32 -2.16 -1.98
N GLN A 24 9.42 -2.75 -2.45
CA GLN A 24 10.74 -2.16 -2.31
C GLN A 24 10.80 -0.79 -2.96
N TYR A 25 10.28 -0.65 -4.19
CA TYR A 25 10.20 0.64 -4.88
C TYR A 25 9.43 1.68 -4.05
N CYS A 26 8.26 1.31 -3.52
CA CYS A 26 7.49 2.25 -2.69
C CYS A 26 8.20 2.62 -1.39
N ARG A 27 9.01 1.74 -0.79
CA ARG A 27 9.79 2.08 0.42
C ARG A 27 11.03 2.91 0.12
N GLU A 28 11.57 2.81 -1.08
CA GLU A 28 12.72 3.62 -1.54
C GLU A 28 12.29 5.04 -1.94
N HIS A 29 11.11 5.19 -2.55
CA HIS A 29 10.65 6.45 -3.13
C HIS A 29 9.47 7.11 -2.41
N HIS A 30 8.71 6.35 -1.63
CA HIS A 30 7.47 6.76 -0.95
C HIS A 30 7.46 6.21 0.50
N THR A 31 6.30 5.83 1.05
CA THR A 31 6.20 5.17 2.37
C THR A 31 6.10 3.64 2.24
N ASP A 32 5.10 3.12 1.53
CA ASP A 32 4.92 1.67 1.26
C ASP A 32 3.90 1.48 0.12
N LEU A 33 3.59 0.24 -0.26
CA LEU A 33 2.42 -0.08 -1.06
C LEU A 33 1.14 0.36 -0.34
N VAL A 34 0.12 0.68 -1.13
CA VAL A 34 -1.15 1.18 -0.59
C VAL A 34 -1.87 0.17 0.30
N SER A 35 -2.33 0.63 1.46
CA SER A 35 -3.34 -0.03 2.29
C SER A 35 -4.72 0.58 2.04
N ILE A 36 -5.79 -0.19 2.23
CA ILE A 36 -7.16 0.26 1.95
C ILE A 36 -8.00 0.09 3.21
N LYS A 37 -8.45 1.21 3.78
CA LYS A 37 -9.12 1.25 5.08
C LYS A 37 -10.63 1.26 4.98
N ASN A 38 -11.18 1.60 3.81
CA ASN A 38 -12.62 1.70 3.60
C ASN A 38 -12.99 1.70 2.10
N ALA A 39 -14.30 1.62 1.82
CA ALA A 39 -14.84 1.61 0.46
C ALA A 39 -14.57 2.89 -0.33
N SER A 40 -14.43 4.04 0.33
CA SER A 40 -14.14 5.32 -0.34
C SER A 40 -12.71 5.32 -0.91
N GLU A 41 -11.73 4.89 -0.13
CA GLU A 41 -10.34 4.71 -0.58
C GLU A 41 -10.25 3.68 -1.72
N ASN A 42 -10.98 2.57 -1.60
CA ASN A 42 -11.06 1.57 -2.68
C ASN A 42 -11.57 2.19 -3.98
N ALA A 43 -12.64 2.99 -3.92
CA ALA A 43 -13.22 3.64 -5.09
C ALA A 43 -12.31 4.74 -5.67
N ASP A 44 -11.55 5.46 -4.84
CA ASP A 44 -10.57 6.45 -5.30
C ASP A 44 -9.45 5.79 -6.10
N LEU A 45 -8.90 4.68 -5.60
CA LEU A 45 -7.86 3.92 -6.31
C LEU A 45 -8.35 3.38 -7.65
N VAL A 46 -9.59 2.89 -7.74
CA VAL A 46 -10.18 2.46 -9.04
C VAL A 46 -10.20 3.59 -10.06
N LYS A 47 -10.60 4.80 -9.65
CA LYS A 47 -10.62 5.98 -10.54
C LYS A 47 -9.22 6.35 -10.99
N LYS A 48 -8.25 6.35 -10.06
CA LYS A 48 -6.84 6.69 -10.35
C LYS A 48 -6.12 5.62 -11.16
N ALA A 49 -6.57 4.37 -11.10
CA ALA A 49 -5.94 3.24 -11.79
C ALA A 49 -6.12 3.25 -13.31
N GLN A 50 -6.96 4.12 -13.86
CA GLN A 50 -7.18 4.26 -15.31
C GLN A 50 -7.53 2.92 -15.98
N GLY A 51 -8.34 2.09 -15.30
CA GLY A 51 -8.77 0.78 -15.79
C GLY A 51 -7.74 -0.35 -15.69
N LYS A 52 -6.60 -0.12 -15.04
CA LYS A 52 -5.54 -1.12 -14.84
C LYS A 52 -5.84 -2.02 -13.64
N THR A 53 -5.31 -3.23 -13.66
CA THR A 53 -5.21 -4.12 -12.50
C THR A 53 -3.83 -3.91 -11.87
N PHE A 54 -3.74 -3.81 -10.55
CA PHE A 54 -2.53 -3.34 -9.87
C PHE A 54 -2.31 -4.01 -8.51
N TRP A 55 -1.07 -3.99 -8.02
CA TRP A 55 -0.73 -4.47 -6.69
C TRP A 55 -1.24 -3.55 -5.58
N ILE A 56 -1.73 -4.16 -4.49
CA ILE A 56 -1.97 -3.49 -3.21
C ILE A 56 -1.05 -4.09 -2.14
N GLY A 57 -0.88 -3.39 -1.02
CA GLY A 57 0.03 -3.81 0.06
C GLY A 57 -0.45 -5.01 0.89
N LEU A 58 -1.52 -5.70 0.51
CA LEU A 58 -2.05 -6.85 1.25
C LEU A 58 -1.29 -8.13 0.85
N PHE A 59 -0.81 -8.89 1.83
CA PHE A 59 -0.01 -10.09 1.60
C PHE A 59 -0.09 -11.08 2.77
N ASN A 60 0.30 -12.34 2.49
CA ASN A 60 0.41 -13.52 3.36
C ASN A 60 -0.86 -13.91 4.13
N GLU A 61 -1.07 -15.20 4.39
CA GLU A 61 -2.11 -15.64 5.33
C GLU A 61 -1.52 -15.83 6.76
N PRO A 62 -2.16 -15.30 7.83
CA PRO A 62 -3.32 -14.41 7.81
C PRO A 62 -3.00 -13.04 7.20
N TRP A 63 -3.95 -12.49 6.42
CA TRP A 63 -3.80 -11.26 5.63
C TRP A 63 -3.34 -10.06 6.44
N LYS A 64 -2.26 -9.42 5.99
CA LYS A 64 -1.66 -8.24 6.62
C LYS A 64 -1.30 -7.19 5.59
N TRP A 65 -1.41 -5.92 5.97
CA TRP A 65 -0.87 -4.82 5.20
C TRP A 65 0.65 -4.74 5.37
N SER A 66 1.37 -4.42 4.28
CA SER A 66 2.81 -4.22 4.28
C SER A 66 3.24 -3.00 5.11
N HIS A 67 2.44 -1.95 5.05
CA HIS A 67 2.62 -0.76 5.86
C HIS A 67 2.29 -1.06 7.33
N GLN A 68 3.28 -0.92 8.20
CA GLN A 68 3.14 -1.24 9.61
C GLN A 68 2.11 -0.33 10.30
N GLY A 69 1.30 -0.93 11.17
CA GLY A 69 0.28 -0.20 11.95
C GLY A 69 -1.08 -0.09 11.26
N ASP A 70 -1.19 -0.42 9.97
CA ASP A 70 -2.49 -0.50 9.30
C ASP A 70 -3.23 -1.80 9.66
N SER A 71 -4.50 -1.66 10.04
CA SER A 71 -5.34 -2.79 10.42
C SER A 71 -6.10 -3.36 9.22
N TYR A 72 -6.20 -4.69 9.18
CA TYR A 72 -7.00 -5.40 8.18
C TYR A 72 -8.46 -5.49 8.67
N THR A 73 -9.23 -4.42 8.43
CA THR A 73 -10.64 -4.32 8.86
C THR A 73 -11.61 -4.22 7.69
N PHE A 74 -11.16 -3.70 6.55
CA PHE A 74 -11.93 -3.62 5.31
C PHE A 74 -11.40 -4.64 4.31
N HIS A 75 -12.32 -5.27 3.57
CA HIS A 75 -11.97 -6.17 2.49
C HIS A 75 -12.97 -6.06 1.34
N ASN A 76 -12.47 -6.17 0.10
CA ASN A 76 -13.32 -6.15 -1.10
C ASN A 76 -12.99 -7.32 -2.03
N TRP A 77 -12.87 -8.52 -1.49
CA TRP A 77 -12.61 -9.74 -2.26
C TRP A 77 -13.61 -9.92 -3.40
N ASN A 78 -13.09 -10.34 -4.55
CA ASN A 78 -13.92 -10.76 -5.66
C ASN A 78 -14.69 -12.04 -5.26
N THR A 79 -15.75 -12.35 -6.00
CA THR A 79 -16.44 -13.63 -5.85
C THR A 79 -15.42 -14.77 -5.98
N VAL A 80 -15.52 -15.76 -5.09
CA VAL A 80 -14.59 -16.91 -4.95
C VAL A 80 -13.12 -16.55 -4.64
N GLN A 81 -12.85 -15.41 -4.01
CA GLN A 81 -11.52 -15.05 -3.50
C GLN A 81 -11.54 -14.84 -1.97
N PRO A 82 -10.40 -15.02 -1.29
CA PRO A 82 -9.18 -15.64 -1.80
C PRO A 82 -9.37 -17.16 -2.01
N ASN A 83 -8.73 -17.75 -3.03
CA ASN A 83 -8.88 -19.19 -3.32
C ASN A 83 -7.56 -19.98 -3.26
N ASN A 84 -6.44 -19.30 -3.07
CA ASN A 84 -5.10 -19.88 -3.00
C ASN A 84 -4.85 -20.91 -4.12
N ALA A 85 -5.12 -20.52 -5.37
CA ALA A 85 -5.03 -21.43 -6.50
C ALA A 85 -3.60 -21.98 -6.64
N GLY A 86 -3.47 -23.31 -6.64
CA GLY A 86 -2.17 -23.97 -6.68
C GLY A 86 -1.33 -23.83 -5.40
N GLY A 87 -1.91 -23.32 -4.31
CA GLY A 87 -1.28 -23.27 -2.98
C GLY A 87 -0.17 -22.22 -2.83
N ASN A 88 -0.06 -21.26 -3.74
CA ASN A 88 1.02 -20.27 -3.74
C ASN A 88 0.56 -18.85 -4.12
N GLU A 89 -0.59 -18.42 -3.61
CA GLU A 89 -1.13 -17.08 -3.87
C GLU A 89 -1.09 -16.22 -2.60
N ASN A 90 0.09 -15.67 -2.31
CA ASN A 90 0.34 -14.94 -1.06
C ASN A 90 0.32 -13.41 -1.23
N CYS A 91 -0.02 -12.90 -2.41
CA CYS A 91 -0.04 -11.47 -2.71
C CYS A 91 -1.36 -11.06 -3.36
N VAL A 92 -1.79 -9.81 -3.17
CA VAL A 92 -3.13 -9.39 -3.59
C VAL A 92 -3.06 -8.29 -4.63
N ARG A 93 -3.81 -8.48 -5.71
CA ARG A 93 -4.07 -7.45 -6.72
C ARG A 93 -5.49 -6.90 -6.60
N MET A 94 -5.69 -5.66 -7.01
CA MET A 94 -7.00 -5.09 -7.25
C MET A 94 -7.32 -5.14 -8.75
N PHE A 95 -8.48 -5.69 -9.08
CA PHE A 95 -9.04 -5.69 -10.44
C PHE A 95 -9.59 -4.31 -10.82
N LYS A 96 -9.77 -4.08 -12.13
CA LYS A 96 -10.33 -2.83 -12.67
C LYS A 96 -11.72 -2.42 -12.13
N ASN A 97 -12.49 -3.36 -11.59
CA ASN A 97 -13.80 -3.13 -10.98
C ASN A 97 -13.71 -2.84 -9.47
N GLY A 98 -12.51 -2.82 -8.90
CA GLY A 98 -12.23 -2.54 -7.50
C GLY A 98 -12.21 -3.74 -6.58
N THR A 99 -12.57 -4.94 -7.04
CA THR A 99 -12.51 -6.15 -6.21
C THR A 99 -11.09 -6.71 -6.16
N TRP A 100 -10.81 -7.54 -5.14
CA TRP A 100 -9.47 -8.05 -4.84
C TRP A 100 -9.35 -9.53 -5.19
N GLY A 101 -8.15 -9.96 -5.57
CA GLY A 101 -7.85 -11.37 -5.75
C GLY A 101 -6.43 -11.69 -5.32
N ASP A 102 -6.27 -12.83 -4.67
CA ASP A 102 -4.96 -13.39 -4.38
C ASP A 102 -4.32 -13.92 -5.67
N ILE A 103 -3.00 -13.83 -5.74
CA ILE A 103 -2.19 -14.41 -6.81
C ILE A 103 -0.74 -14.58 -6.38
N GLY A 104 -0.01 -15.42 -7.11
CA GLY A 104 1.43 -15.55 -6.97
C GLY A 104 2.14 -14.20 -7.05
N CYS A 105 3.01 -13.94 -6.07
CA CYS A 105 3.74 -12.68 -5.91
C CYS A 105 4.69 -12.33 -7.08
N ASN A 106 5.02 -13.31 -7.91
CA ASN A 106 5.95 -13.16 -9.04
C ASN A 106 5.29 -12.61 -10.31
N VAL A 107 3.98 -12.35 -10.31
CA VAL A 107 3.31 -11.72 -11.46
C VAL A 107 3.70 -10.25 -11.55
N LEU A 108 3.75 -9.71 -12.77
CA LEU A 108 4.14 -8.33 -13.01
C LEU A 108 2.88 -7.45 -13.14
N TYR A 109 2.69 -6.52 -12.23
CA TYR A 109 1.62 -5.53 -12.27
C TYR A 109 2.17 -4.10 -12.02
N PRO A 110 1.47 -3.06 -12.52
CA PRO A 110 1.65 -1.72 -11.98
C PRO A 110 1.17 -1.69 -10.52
N PHE A 111 1.47 -0.63 -9.79
CA PHE A 111 1.21 -0.60 -8.36
C PHE A 111 1.00 0.82 -7.84
N PHE A 112 0.28 0.94 -6.73
CA PHE A 112 0.12 2.22 -6.04
C PHE A 112 1.03 2.28 -4.83
N CYS A 113 1.84 3.34 -4.76
CA CYS A 113 2.52 3.72 -3.53
C CYS A 113 1.65 4.66 -2.70
N TYR A 114 1.78 4.56 -1.39
CA TYR A 114 1.21 5.45 -0.40
C TYR A 114 2.27 6.40 0.13
N ASP A 115 1.91 7.66 0.28
CA ASP A 115 2.71 8.67 0.97
C ASP A 115 2.06 9.04 2.31
N GLY A 116 2.65 8.54 3.41
CA GLY A 116 2.20 8.77 4.78
C GLY A 116 2.72 10.07 5.40
N LYS A 117 3.51 10.85 4.65
CA LYS A 117 4.01 12.14 5.11
C LYS A 117 2.89 13.17 5.04
N TYR A 118 2.15 13.31 6.14
CA TYR A 118 1.31 14.49 6.34
C TYR A 118 2.18 15.75 6.18
N PRO A 119 1.70 16.79 5.48
CA PRO A 119 2.29 18.11 5.57
C PRO A 119 2.13 18.61 7.02
N GLY A 120 3.12 18.30 7.88
CA GLY A 120 3.13 18.69 9.30
C GLY A 120 3.74 17.67 10.28
N SER A 121 3.95 16.41 9.89
CA SER A 121 4.59 15.43 10.79
C SER A 121 6.11 15.51 10.71
N VAL A 122 6.67 16.59 11.26
CA VAL A 122 8.10 16.66 11.57
C VAL A 122 8.32 15.87 12.85
N CYS A 123 8.94 14.68 12.77
CA CYS A 123 9.55 14.07 13.94
C CYS A 123 10.81 14.87 14.28
N SER A 124 10.71 15.83 15.20
CA SER A 124 11.89 16.44 15.79
C SER A 124 12.47 15.47 16.82
N CYS A 125 13.62 14.88 16.51
CA CYS A 125 14.49 14.34 17.55
C CYS A 125 15.03 15.53 18.36
N SER A 126 14.34 15.93 19.42
CA SER A 126 14.99 16.69 20.49
C SER A 126 15.30 15.73 21.62
N ALA A 127 16.41 15.00 21.47
CA ALA A 127 17.05 14.38 22.61
C ALA A 127 17.69 15.51 23.45
N GLN A 128 17.02 15.91 24.52
CA GLN A 128 17.71 16.50 25.66
C GLN A 128 17.08 15.93 26.92
N CYS A 129 17.70 14.86 27.41
CA CYS A 129 17.57 14.45 28.80
C CYS A 129 18.29 15.51 29.64
N LEU A 130 17.53 16.36 30.33
CA LEU A 130 18.07 17.11 31.47
C LEU A 130 17.46 16.53 32.74
N TYR A 131 18.28 15.80 33.49
CA TYR A 131 18.00 15.44 34.87
C TYR A 131 17.95 16.72 35.74
N PRO A 132 17.00 16.86 36.67
CA PRO A 132 17.11 17.88 37.70
C PRO A 132 18.14 17.42 38.73
N SER A 133 19.20 18.20 38.91
CA SER A 133 20.12 18.09 40.05
C SER A 133 19.87 19.26 40.99
N LEU A 134 19.30 18.91 42.15
CA LEU A 134 19.10 19.65 43.42
C LEU A 134 18.13 20.83 43.43
#